data_AF-A0A956T4X4-F1
#
_entry.id   AF-A0A956T4X4-F1
#
_cell.length_a   1.000
_cell.length_b   1.000
_cell.length_c   1.000
_cell.angle_alpha   90.00
_cell.angle_beta   90.00
_cell.angle_gamma   90.00
#
_symmetry.space_group_name_H-M   'P 1'
#
loop_
_entity.id
_entity.type
_entity.pdbx_description
1 polymer ?
#
loop_
_entity_poly.entity_id
_entity_poly.type
_entity_poly.pdbx_seq_one_letter_code
_entity_poly.pdbx_strand_id
1 'polypeptide(L)'
;MIRLDNSTFTLEEMPPEAPAATTAPAAAAPAVPAPAPVNTEVILERPDVVDARVYRLRSAFVQHNVYVTLGWVTQNGRKRPLEIFFNSKDLTRSPEYAVLTRLISVIFRKTADPAFILEELRGIHDPNGGFFKDGKFVQSFYAEVADVIEQFFLEVGILGGQPEKAPVAMATESSVVVNDPGTRYRICPECNDRGLKQENGCDSCVLCGYSKCDK
;
A
#
# COMPACT_ATOMS: atom_id res chain seq x y z
N MET A 1 -40.17 -63.69 53.21
CA MET A 1 -41.13 -62.57 53.35
C MET A 1 -40.40 -61.30 52.97
N ILE A 2 -40.82 -60.64 51.88
CA ILE A 2 -41.17 -59.22 51.81
C ILE A 2 -41.79 -59.05 50.41
N ARG A 3 -43.05 -58.65 50.44
CA ARG A 3 -43.91 -58.36 49.29
C ARG A 3 -43.64 -56.94 48.80
N LEU A 4 -44.03 -56.73 47.55
CA LEU A 4 -44.20 -55.47 46.79
C LEU A 4 -44.78 -54.33 47.66
N ASP A 5 -44.53 -53.04 47.39
CA ASP A 5 -45.35 -52.27 46.43
C ASP A 5 -44.79 -50.86 46.12
N ASN A 6 -45.31 -50.37 45.00
CA ASN A 6 -45.08 -49.16 44.23
C ASN A 6 -45.56 -47.85 44.92
N SER A 7 -45.15 -46.70 44.34
CA SER A 7 -45.76 -45.35 44.41
C SER A 7 -45.00 -44.30 45.23
N THR A 8 -44.40 -43.32 44.54
CA THR A 8 -43.96 -42.04 45.12
C THR A 8 -44.65 -40.89 44.41
N PHE A 9 -45.00 -39.92 45.24
CA PHE A 9 -46.01 -38.87 45.14
C PHE A 9 -45.58 -37.67 44.27
N THR A 10 -46.55 -36.99 43.65
CA THR A 10 -46.40 -35.82 42.76
C THR A 10 -46.38 -34.46 43.48
N LEU A 11 -45.47 -33.59 43.00
CA LEU A 11 -45.52 -32.13 42.71
C LEU A 11 -46.23 -31.14 43.66
N GLU A 12 -45.49 -30.09 44.04
CA GLU A 12 -46.00 -28.71 44.13
C GLU A 12 -44.88 -27.69 43.82
N GLU A 13 -45.17 -26.78 42.88
CA GLU A 13 -44.29 -25.70 42.39
C GLU A 13 -44.38 -24.47 43.32
N MET A 14 -43.23 -23.83 43.60
CA MET A 14 -43.17 -22.54 44.31
C MET A 14 -43.02 -21.37 43.32
N PRO A 15 -43.70 -20.23 43.58
CA PRO A 15 -43.84 -19.13 42.63
C PRO A 15 -42.59 -18.23 42.53
N PRO A 16 -42.32 -17.62 41.36
CA PRO A 16 -41.23 -16.65 41.21
C PRO A 16 -41.61 -15.25 41.72
N GLU A 17 -40.74 -14.71 42.56
CA GLU A 17 -40.77 -13.37 43.16
C GLU A 17 -40.39 -12.29 42.14
N ALA A 18 -41.17 -11.20 42.09
CA ALA A 18 -41.01 -10.10 41.14
C ALA A 18 -39.91 -9.11 41.60
N PRO A 19 -39.03 -8.61 40.72
CA PRO A 19 -38.16 -7.50 41.07
C PRO A 19 -38.80 -6.13 40.79
N ALA A 20 -38.68 -5.26 41.79
CA ALA A 20 -39.17 -3.91 41.85
C ALA A 20 -38.51 -2.96 40.83
N ALA A 21 -39.32 -2.01 40.34
CA ALA A 21 -38.89 -0.89 39.52
C ALA A 21 -38.03 0.09 40.33
N THR A 22 -36.91 0.54 39.75
CA THR A 22 -36.19 1.75 40.16
C THR A 22 -35.89 2.56 38.90
N THR A 23 -36.55 3.70 38.79
CA THR A 23 -36.37 4.69 37.72
C THR A 23 -35.14 5.55 38.00
N ALA A 24 -34.12 5.44 37.14
CA ALA A 24 -33.01 6.39 37.08
C ALA A 24 -33.26 7.43 35.96
N PRO A 25 -32.94 8.73 36.17
CA PRO A 25 -33.20 9.77 35.17
C PRO A 25 -32.22 9.70 34.01
N ALA A 26 -32.76 9.85 32.79
CA ALA A 26 -32.03 9.82 31.53
C ALA A 26 -31.09 11.03 31.38
N ALA A 27 -29.78 10.78 31.40
CA ALA A 27 -28.77 11.73 30.96
C ALA A 27 -28.79 11.81 29.43
N ALA A 28 -28.95 13.02 28.90
CA ALA A 28 -28.94 13.29 27.47
C ALA A 28 -27.58 12.92 26.84
N ALA A 29 -27.62 12.04 25.84
CA ALA A 29 -26.45 11.68 25.05
C ALA A 29 -26.01 12.87 24.17
N PRO A 30 -24.70 13.15 24.03
CA PRO A 30 -24.21 14.15 23.10
C PRO A 30 -24.49 13.69 21.66
N ALA A 31 -25.02 14.59 20.84
CA ALA A 31 -25.25 14.35 19.42
C ALA A 31 -23.90 14.09 18.72
N VAL A 32 -23.71 12.86 18.25
CA VAL A 32 -22.57 12.49 17.41
C VAL A 32 -22.74 13.22 16.07
N PRO A 33 -21.76 14.03 15.61
CA PRO A 33 -21.85 14.66 14.30
C PRO A 33 -21.93 13.58 13.21
N ALA A 34 -22.89 13.72 12.30
CA ALA A 34 -23.07 12.80 11.18
C ALA A 34 -21.74 12.67 10.39
N PRO A 35 -21.32 11.45 10.01
CA PRO A 35 -20.09 11.27 9.26
C PRO A 35 -20.21 12.00 7.91
N ALA A 36 -19.18 12.76 7.56
CA ALA A 36 -19.04 13.40 6.27
C ALA A 36 -19.21 12.36 5.14
N PRO A 37 -19.78 12.74 3.97
CA PRO A 37 -19.99 11.81 2.88
C PRO A 37 -18.65 11.27 2.38
N VAL A 38 -18.32 10.04 2.77
CA VAL A 38 -17.22 9.30 2.17
C VAL A 38 -17.69 8.93 0.76
N ASN A 39 -17.11 9.54 -0.27
CA ASN A 39 -17.32 9.14 -1.66
C ASN A 39 -16.78 7.72 -1.85
N THR A 40 -17.64 6.76 -1.51
CA THR A 40 -17.34 5.33 -1.44
C THR A 40 -17.62 4.74 -2.80
N GLU A 41 -16.80 5.09 -3.79
CA GLU A 41 -16.78 4.37 -5.08
C GLU A 41 -16.07 3.03 -4.88
N VAL A 42 -16.74 2.11 -4.20
CA VAL A 42 -16.25 0.75 -3.92
C VAL A 42 -16.61 -0.15 -5.10
N ILE A 43 -15.67 -1.04 -5.47
CA ILE A 43 -15.94 -2.07 -6.45
C ILE A 43 -16.86 -3.11 -5.79
N LEU A 44 -18.13 -3.14 -6.21
CA LEU A 44 -19.17 -3.96 -5.57
C LEU A 44 -19.04 -5.45 -5.92
N GLU A 45 -18.66 -5.80 -7.15
CA GLU A 45 -18.54 -7.19 -7.60
C GLU A 45 -17.31 -7.41 -8.50
N ARG A 46 -16.68 -8.58 -8.34
CA ARG A 46 -15.57 -9.02 -9.18
C ARG A 46 -16.14 -9.66 -10.46
N PRO A 47 -15.80 -9.17 -11.66
CA PRO A 47 -16.25 -9.79 -12.92
C PRO A 47 -15.55 -11.14 -13.16
N ASP A 48 -16.11 -11.95 -14.06
CA ASP A 48 -15.55 -13.25 -14.46
C ASP A 48 -14.20 -13.11 -15.15
N VAL A 49 -14.03 -12.05 -15.96
CA VAL A 49 -12.80 -11.74 -16.70
C VAL A 49 -12.22 -10.44 -16.19
N VAL A 50 -10.93 -10.45 -15.87
CA VAL A 50 -10.17 -9.33 -15.33
C VAL A 50 -8.95 -9.11 -16.20
N ASP A 51 -8.71 -7.86 -16.60
CA ASP A 51 -7.48 -7.48 -17.28
C ASP A 51 -6.32 -7.45 -16.28
N ALA A 52 -5.15 -7.97 -16.67
CA ALA A 52 -3.99 -8.01 -15.78
C ALA A 52 -2.66 -7.82 -16.51
N ARG A 53 -1.66 -7.35 -15.75
CA ARG A 53 -0.24 -7.31 -16.16
C ARG A 53 0.61 -8.09 -15.18
N VAL A 54 1.67 -8.70 -15.66
CA VAL A 54 2.62 -9.47 -14.84
C VAL A 54 3.99 -8.81 -14.93
N TYR A 55 4.54 -8.44 -13.78
CA TYR A 55 5.86 -7.83 -13.64
C TYR A 55 6.82 -8.82 -13.00
N ARG A 56 8.03 -8.91 -13.54
CA ARG A 56 9.10 -9.69 -12.93
C ARG A 56 9.95 -8.79 -12.05
N LEU A 57 9.85 -8.96 -10.74
CA LEU A 57 10.63 -8.26 -9.75
C LEU A 57 11.91 -9.02 -9.41
N ARG A 58 13.05 -8.43 -9.75
CA ARG A 58 14.37 -8.86 -9.30
C ARG A 58 14.80 -7.95 -8.16
N SER A 59 14.97 -8.53 -6.97
CA SER A 59 15.19 -7.78 -5.74
C SER A 59 16.35 -8.37 -4.97
N ALA A 60 17.18 -7.52 -4.36
CA ALA A 60 18.30 -7.94 -3.52
C ALA A 60 17.85 -8.46 -2.14
N PHE A 61 16.61 -8.18 -1.74
CA PHE A 61 16.01 -8.56 -0.45
C PHE A 61 15.45 -9.99 -0.43
N VAL A 62 15.44 -10.66 -1.58
CA VAL A 62 14.89 -12.01 -1.77
C VAL A 62 15.86 -12.82 -2.63
N GLN A 63 15.94 -14.13 -2.38
CA GLN A 63 16.85 -15.01 -3.13
C GLN A 63 16.36 -15.32 -4.55
N HIS A 64 15.05 -15.26 -4.77
CA HIS A 64 14.40 -15.64 -6.02
C HIS A 64 13.57 -14.50 -6.59
N ASN A 65 13.38 -14.51 -7.92
CA ASN A 65 12.52 -13.53 -8.59
C ASN A 65 11.08 -13.70 -8.12
N VAL A 66 10.40 -12.58 -7.89
CA VAL A 66 8.98 -12.53 -7.56
C VAL A 66 8.23 -12.04 -8.79
N TYR A 67 7.16 -12.72 -9.16
CA TYR A 67 6.25 -12.31 -10.23
C TYR A 67 5.03 -11.67 -9.59
N VAL A 68 4.80 -10.40 -9.93
CA VAL A 68 3.71 -9.59 -9.39
C VAL A 68 2.66 -9.44 -10.48
N THR A 69 1.50 -10.06 -10.31
CA THR A 69 0.35 -9.91 -11.21
C THR A 69 -0.57 -8.83 -10.66
N LEU A 70 -0.89 -7.82 -11.46
CA LEU A 70 -1.76 -6.70 -11.08
C LEU A 70 -2.97 -6.66 -12.01
N GLY A 71 -4.15 -6.84 -11.44
CA GLY A 71 -5.43 -6.81 -12.15
C GLY A 71 -6.18 -5.50 -11.98
N TRP A 72 -6.92 -5.08 -13.01
CA TRP A 72 -7.82 -3.94 -12.96
C TRP A 72 -9.15 -4.22 -13.66
N VAL A 73 -10.12 -3.36 -13.39
CA VAL A 73 -11.42 -3.34 -14.07
C VAL A 73 -11.72 -1.93 -14.54
N THR A 74 -12.56 -1.80 -15.56
CA THR A 74 -13.10 -0.50 -15.98
C THR A 74 -14.52 -0.38 -15.46
N GLN A 75 -14.76 0.55 -14.54
CA GLN A 75 -16.07 0.82 -13.94
C GLN A 75 -16.41 2.30 -14.16
N ASN A 76 -17.60 2.59 -14.70
CA ASN A 76 -18.04 3.95 -15.01
C ASN A 76 -17.03 4.75 -15.87
N GLY A 77 -16.38 4.08 -16.82
CA GLY A 77 -15.36 4.69 -17.69
C GLY A 77 -14.01 4.95 -17.02
N ARG A 78 -13.85 4.62 -15.74
CA ARG A 78 -12.59 4.76 -14.99
C ARG A 78 -11.97 3.40 -14.70
N LYS A 79 -10.66 3.29 -14.91
CA LYS A 79 -9.91 2.09 -14.51
C LYS A 79 -9.62 2.12 -13.01
N ARG A 80 -9.88 0.99 -12.34
CA ARG A 80 -9.63 0.80 -10.92
C ARG A 80 -8.83 -0.47 -10.69
N PRO A 81 -7.80 -0.45 -9.83
CA PRO A 81 -7.10 -1.67 -9.46
C PRO A 81 -8.06 -2.59 -8.69
N LEU A 82 -7.89 -3.91 -8.89
CA LEU A 82 -8.79 -4.91 -8.32
C LEU A 82 -8.05 -5.88 -7.39
N GLU A 83 -6.94 -6.44 -7.89
CA GLU A 83 -6.23 -7.51 -7.19
C GLU A 83 -4.74 -7.51 -7.53
N ILE A 84 -3.94 -8.04 -6.60
CA ILE A 84 -2.51 -8.24 -6.74
C ILE A 84 -2.12 -9.64 -6.27
N PHE A 85 -1.33 -10.35 -7.07
CA PHE A 85 -0.80 -11.67 -6.74
C PHE A 85 0.71 -11.67 -6.76
N PHE A 86 1.31 -12.29 -5.75
CA PHE A 86 2.74 -12.54 -5.69
C PHE A 86 3.00 -14.03 -5.89
N ASN A 87 3.89 -14.36 -6.82
CA ASN A 87 4.34 -15.73 -7.05
C ASN A 87 5.86 -15.80 -7.07
N SER A 88 6.44 -16.81 -6.44
CA SER A 88 7.88 -17.03 -6.40
C SER A 88 8.20 -18.51 -6.44
N LYS A 89 9.43 -18.84 -6.85
CA LYS A 89 9.97 -20.19 -6.65
C LYS A 89 10.33 -20.46 -5.19
N ASP A 90 10.45 -19.40 -4.38
CA ASP A 90 10.68 -19.51 -2.95
C ASP A 90 9.39 -19.87 -2.21
N LEU A 91 9.24 -21.15 -1.87
CA LEU A 91 8.05 -21.59 -1.14
C LEU A 91 8.07 -21.16 0.33
N THR A 92 9.24 -20.82 0.88
CA THR A 92 9.37 -20.44 2.30
C THR A 92 8.73 -19.10 2.62
N ARG A 93 8.65 -18.21 1.62
CA ARG A 93 7.99 -16.88 1.72
C ARG A 93 6.54 -16.85 1.25
N SER A 94 5.97 -18.01 0.90
CA SER A 94 4.60 -18.11 0.38
C SER A 94 3.54 -17.56 1.36
N PRO A 95 3.62 -17.81 2.68
CA PRO A 95 2.66 -17.24 3.62
C PRO A 95 2.65 -15.71 3.62
N GLU A 96 3.82 -15.08 3.61
CA GLU A 96 3.99 -13.63 3.58
C GLU A 96 3.42 -13.04 2.29
N TYR A 97 3.71 -13.66 1.15
CA TYR A 97 3.14 -13.29 -0.14
C TYR A 97 1.62 -13.45 -0.18
N ALA A 98 1.07 -14.51 0.41
CA ALA A 98 -0.38 -14.69 0.52
C ALA A 98 -1.04 -13.60 1.37
N VAL A 99 -0.40 -13.19 2.47
CA VAL A 99 -0.87 -12.08 3.32
C VAL A 99 -0.86 -10.76 2.53
N LEU A 100 0.24 -10.43 1.86
CA LEU A 100 0.33 -9.22 1.04
C LEU A 100 -0.72 -9.17 -0.07
N THR A 101 -0.90 -10.28 -0.78
CA THR A 101 -1.95 -10.44 -1.79
C THR A 101 -3.32 -10.13 -1.22
N ARG A 102 -3.67 -10.72 -0.07
CA ARG A 102 -4.99 -10.52 0.54
C ARG A 102 -5.20 -9.08 1.00
N LEU A 103 -4.23 -8.51 1.72
CA LEU A 103 -4.35 -7.16 2.29
C LEU A 103 -4.42 -6.10 1.19
N ILE A 104 -3.49 -6.11 0.24
CA ILE A 104 -3.44 -5.09 -0.81
C ILE A 104 -4.66 -5.24 -1.76
N SER A 105 -5.08 -6.46 -2.10
CA SER A 105 -6.29 -6.65 -2.93
C SER A 105 -7.57 -6.17 -2.23
N VAL A 106 -7.65 -6.32 -0.90
CA VAL A 106 -8.77 -5.75 -0.13
C VAL A 106 -8.76 -4.23 -0.19
N ILE A 107 -7.57 -3.62 -0.05
CA ILE A 107 -7.37 -2.17 -0.14
C ILE A 107 -7.79 -1.66 -1.52
N PHE A 108 -7.33 -2.29 -2.60
CA PHE A 108 -7.69 -1.92 -3.97
C PHE A 108 -9.20 -1.89 -4.21
N ARG A 109 -9.94 -2.84 -3.64
CA ARG A 109 -11.40 -2.89 -3.78
C ARG A 109 -12.15 -1.87 -2.93
N LYS A 110 -11.60 -1.50 -1.76
CA LYS A 110 -12.32 -0.71 -0.76
C LYS A 110 -11.99 0.78 -0.78
N THR A 111 -10.81 1.17 -1.25
CA THR A 111 -10.36 2.56 -1.15
C THR A 111 -10.69 3.36 -2.43
N ALA A 112 -11.11 4.61 -2.25
CA ALA A 112 -11.37 5.54 -3.34
C ALA A 112 -10.08 5.98 -4.05
N ASP A 113 -9.02 6.22 -3.28
CA ASP A 113 -7.68 6.52 -3.73
C ASP A 113 -6.74 5.34 -3.44
N PRO A 114 -6.39 4.49 -4.43
CA PRO A 114 -5.48 3.38 -4.21
C PRO A 114 -4.00 3.82 -4.15
N ALA A 115 -3.67 5.09 -4.42
CA ALA A 115 -2.30 5.58 -4.46
C ALA A 115 -1.62 5.59 -3.09
N PHE A 116 -2.38 5.75 -2.01
CA PHE A 116 -1.82 5.80 -0.64
C PHE A 116 -0.98 4.55 -0.30
N ILE A 117 -1.29 3.39 -0.88
CA ILE A 117 -0.53 2.15 -0.61
C ILE A 117 0.94 2.29 -1.01
N LEU A 118 1.25 3.17 -1.97
CA LEU A 118 2.61 3.42 -2.42
C LEU A 118 3.43 4.04 -1.29
N GLU A 119 2.87 5.00 -0.57
CA GLU A 119 3.51 5.66 0.57
C GLU A 119 3.68 4.67 1.73
N GLU A 120 2.64 3.90 2.05
CA GLU A 120 2.67 2.90 3.11
C GLU A 120 3.76 1.83 2.86
N LEU A 121 3.84 1.31 1.62
CA LEU A 121 4.84 0.30 1.27
C LEU A 121 6.27 0.87 1.25
N ARG A 122 6.44 2.11 0.78
CA ARG A 122 7.75 2.81 0.80
C ARG A 122 8.23 3.10 2.23
N GLY A 123 7.30 3.27 3.18
CA GLY A 123 7.59 3.48 4.59
C GLY A 123 8.06 2.23 5.36
N ILE A 124 7.92 1.03 4.77
CA ILE A 124 8.41 -0.21 5.39
C ILE A 124 9.90 -0.36 5.11
N HIS A 125 10.70 -0.50 6.18
CA HIS A 125 12.15 -0.63 6.10
C HIS A 125 12.58 -2.08 6.31
N ASP A 126 13.60 -2.54 5.58
CA ASP A 126 14.23 -3.84 5.84
C ASP A 126 15.14 -3.73 7.08
N PRO A 127 15.09 -4.66 8.03
CA PRO A 127 15.95 -4.62 9.22
C PRO A 127 17.44 -4.74 8.88
N ASN A 128 17.80 -5.27 7.70
CA ASN A 128 19.18 -5.38 7.25
C ASN A 128 19.66 -4.13 6.48
N GLY A 129 18.81 -3.10 6.39
CA GLY A 129 19.09 -1.87 5.63
C GLY A 129 18.72 -1.98 4.15
N GLY A 130 18.93 -0.89 3.42
CA GLY A 130 18.63 -0.79 2.00
C GLY A 130 19.81 -1.10 1.07
N PHE A 131 19.55 -1.14 -0.23
CA PHE A 131 20.55 -1.33 -1.28
C PHE A 131 20.43 -0.25 -2.34
N PHE A 132 21.53 0.05 -3.04
CA PHE A 132 21.48 0.88 -4.24
C PHE A 132 21.19 0.02 -5.47
N LYS A 133 20.21 0.44 -6.26
CA LYS A 133 19.80 -0.21 -7.51
C LYS A 133 19.55 0.87 -8.56
N ASP A 134 20.22 0.76 -9.71
CA ASP A 134 20.09 1.71 -10.82
C ASP A 134 20.26 3.18 -10.40
N GLY A 135 21.20 3.46 -9.49
CA GLY A 135 21.46 4.80 -8.95
C GLY A 135 20.47 5.28 -7.87
N LYS A 136 19.41 4.53 -7.59
CA LYS A 136 18.41 4.84 -6.55
C LYS A 136 18.66 4.01 -5.29
N PHE A 137 18.59 4.64 -4.12
CA PHE A 137 18.57 3.92 -2.85
C PHE A 137 17.18 3.32 -2.60
N VAL A 138 17.14 2.02 -2.36
CA VAL A 138 15.92 1.23 -2.12
C VAL A 138 15.99 0.66 -0.71
N GLN A 139 14.98 0.95 0.10
CA GLN A 139 15.02 0.71 1.55
C GLN A 139 14.54 -0.68 1.97
N SER A 140 13.72 -1.33 1.12
CA SER A 140 13.16 -2.65 1.39
C SER A 140 12.61 -3.31 0.13
N PHE A 141 12.30 -4.61 0.23
CA PHE A 141 11.51 -5.33 -0.77
C PHE A 141 10.18 -4.62 -1.06
N TYR A 142 9.52 -4.09 -0.02
CA TYR A 142 8.21 -3.45 -0.12
C TYR A 142 8.28 -2.13 -0.90
N ALA A 143 9.38 -1.38 -0.77
CA ALA A 143 9.61 -0.19 -1.58
C ALA A 143 9.70 -0.53 -3.09
N GLU A 144 10.33 -1.67 -3.45
CA GLU A 144 10.35 -2.10 -4.86
C GLU A 144 8.97 -2.59 -5.34
N VAL A 145 8.19 -3.24 -4.46
CA VAL A 145 6.79 -3.57 -4.75
C VAL A 145 5.98 -2.31 -5.01
N ALA A 146 6.19 -1.24 -4.22
CA ALA A 146 5.55 0.05 -4.45
C ALA A 146 5.92 0.61 -5.83
N ASP A 147 7.19 0.57 -6.22
CA ASP A 147 7.63 1.03 -7.54
C ASP A 147 6.96 0.23 -8.68
N VAL A 148 6.76 -1.09 -8.52
CA VAL A 148 6.01 -1.93 -9.48
C VAL A 148 4.53 -1.52 -9.55
N ILE A 149 3.89 -1.25 -8.42
CA ILE A 149 2.48 -0.82 -8.38
C ILE A 149 2.33 0.57 -9.02
N GLU A 150 3.25 1.50 -8.74
CA GLU A 150 3.26 2.84 -9.32
C GLU A 150 3.42 2.78 -10.84
N GLN A 151 4.39 2.00 -11.33
CA GLN A 151 4.57 1.73 -12.76
C GLN A 151 3.25 1.22 -13.37
N PHE A 152 2.63 0.22 -12.76
CA PHE A 152 1.35 -0.31 -13.22
C PHE A 152 0.24 0.73 -13.27
N PHE A 153 0.11 1.57 -12.23
CA PHE A 153 -0.93 2.59 -12.20
C PHE A 153 -0.74 3.63 -13.30
N LEU A 154 0.50 4.04 -13.58
CA LEU A 154 0.82 4.96 -14.66
C LEU A 154 0.53 4.33 -16.03
N GLU A 155 1.02 3.11 -16.27
CA GLU A 155 0.88 2.46 -17.57
C GLU A 155 -0.58 2.09 -17.91
N VAL A 156 -1.41 1.82 -16.91
CA VAL A 156 -2.83 1.51 -17.10
C VAL A 156 -3.67 2.78 -17.17
N GLY A 157 -3.20 3.90 -16.62
CA GLY A 157 -3.93 5.16 -16.52
C GLY A 157 -4.86 5.25 -15.30
N ILE A 158 -4.51 4.55 -14.21
CA ILE A 158 -5.19 4.64 -12.91
C ILE A 158 -4.80 5.95 -12.22
N LEU A 159 -3.50 6.28 -12.27
CA LEU A 159 -2.97 7.61 -11.93
C LEU A 159 -2.96 8.43 -13.22
N GLY A 160 -3.89 9.36 -13.37
CA GLY A 160 -4.02 10.15 -14.62
C GLY A 160 -5.41 10.65 -14.98
N GLY A 161 -6.41 10.54 -14.10
CA GLY A 161 -7.72 11.13 -14.30
C GLY A 161 -7.71 12.64 -14.12
N GLN A 162 -7.39 13.39 -15.18
CA GLN A 162 -8.01 14.70 -15.36
C GLN A 162 -9.49 14.45 -15.68
N PRO A 163 -10.46 14.93 -14.88
CA PRO A 163 -11.79 15.15 -15.42
C PRO A 163 -11.67 16.22 -16.52
N GLU A 164 -12.43 16.08 -17.60
CA GLU A 164 -12.52 17.08 -18.66
C GLU A 164 -12.72 18.50 -18.09
N LYS A 165 -11.79 19.40 -18.45
CA LYS A 165 -11.86 20.87 -18.45
C LYS A 165 -12.72 21.57 -17.38
N ALA A 166 -12.04 22.18 -16.41
CA ALA A 166 -12.25 23.59 -16.08
C ALA A 166 -10.90 24.31 -16.22
N PRO A 167 -10.79 25.48 -16.88
CA PRO A 167 -9.52 26.18 -17.01
C PRO A 167 -9.22 26.84 -15.67
N VAL A 168 -8.41 26.18 -14.83
CA VAL A 168 -7.83 26.83 -13.66
C VAL A 168 -6.43 27.25 -14.04
N ALA A 169 -6.23 28.57 -13.97
CA ALA A 169 -5.02 29.27 -14.38
C ALA A 169 -3.75 28.64 -13.79
N MET A 170 -2.72 28.54 -14.64
CA MET A 170 -1.35 28.30 -14.22
C MET A 170 -0.95 29.32 -13.15
N ALA A 171 -0.82 28.86 -11.92
CA ALA A 171 0.04 29.46 -10.92
C ALA A 171 1.31 28.60 -10.85
N THR A 172 2.34 29.06 -11.55
CA THR A 172 3.74 28.74 -11.28
C THR A 172 4.08 29.05 -9.83
N GLU A 173 4.73 28.11 -9.14
CA GLU A 173 5.64 28.25 -7.98
C GLU A 173 5.78 26.85 -7.33
N SER A 174 6.93 26.30 -6.95
CA SER A 174 8.32 26.73 -6.93
C SER A 174 9.21 25.48 -6.86
N SER A 175 10.15 25.35 -7.79
CA SER A 175 11.30 24.46 -7.64
C SER A 175 12.23 25.03 -6.58
N VAL A 176 12.55 24.25 -5.54
CA VAL A 176 13.62 24.60 -4.60
C VAL A 176 14.96 24.43 -5.32
N VAL A 177 15.44 25.54 -5.87
CA VAL A 177 16.79 25.68 -6.41
C VAL A 177 17.71 26.01 -5.24
N VAL A 178 18.55 25.05 -4.82
CA VAL A 178 19.71 25.37 -4.00
C VAL A 178 20.78 25.94 -4.95
N ASN A 179 20.83 27.26 -5.03
CA ASN A 179 21.91 28.00 -5.67
C ASN A 179 23.12 28.00 -4.73
N ASP A 180 24.15 27.20 -5.04
CA ASP A 180 25.53 27.54 -4.69
C ASP A 180 26.22 28.08 -5.95
N PRO A 181 26.63 29.36 -5.98
CA PRO A 181 27.14 30.01 -7.18
C PRO A 181 28.65 29.79 -7.29
N GLY A 182 29.09 28.73 -7.97
CA GLY A 182 30.52 28.59 -8.26
C GLY A 182 30.94 27.41 -9.13
N THR A 183 30.25 26.27 -9.07
CA THR A 183 30.75 25.05 -9.72
C THR A 183 29.66 24.43 -10.58
N ARG A 184 29.79 24.53 -11.92
CA ARG A 184 28.92 23.78 -12.83
C ARG A 184 29.26 22.29 -12.71
N TYR A 185 28.51 21.57 -11.87
CA TYR A 185 28.63 20.11 -11.78
C TYR A 185 28.22 19.47 -13.12
N ARG A 186 29.09 18.59 -13.64
CA ARG A 186 28.85 17.78 -14.84
C ARG A 186 28.09 16.50 -14.47
N ILE A 187 27.62 15.78 -15.49
CA ILE A 187 26.98 14.47 -15.32
C ILE A 187 28.06 13.42 -15.04
N CYS A 188 27.91 12.67 -13.95
CA CYS A 188 28.82 11.58 -13.58
C CYS A 188 28.63 10.36 -14.51
N PRO A 189 29.70 9.75 -15.05
CA PRO A 189 29.57 8.57 -15.92
C PRO A 189 29.17 7.29 -15.16
N GLU A 190 29.32 7.24 -13.83
CA GLU A 190 29.00 6.06 -13.03
C GLU A 190 27.55 6.06 -12.51
N CYS A 191 27.07 7.20 -11.98
CA CYS A 191 25.72 7.29 -11.40
C CYS A 191 24.73 8.13 -12.23
N ASN A 192 25.18 8.78 -13.30
CA ASN A 192 24.38 9.65 -14.19
C ASN A 192 23.72 10.88 -13.52
N ASP A 193 24.10 11.22 -12.29
CA ASP A 193 23.67 12.43 -11.60
C ASP A 193 24.57 13.63 -11.89
N ARG A 194 24.02 14.85 -11.70
CA ARG A 194 24.76 16.12 -11.76
C ARG A 194 25.55 16.39 -10.49
N GLY A 195 26.50 15.50 -10.18
CA GLY A 195 27.38 15.61 -9.02
C GLY A 195 28.87 15.57 -9.36
N LEU A 196 29.24 15.59 -10.65
CA LEU A 196 30.64 15.47 -11.06
C LEU A 196 31.35 16.84 -11.01
N LYS A 197 32.36 16.97 -10.15
CA LYS A 197 33.24 18.13 -10.06
C LYS A 197 34.65 17.77 -10.47
N GLN A 198 35.39 18.74 -11.01
CA GLN A 198 36.79 18.55 -11.35
C GLN A 198 37.65 19.29 -10.31
N GLU A 199 38.47 18.55 -9.57
CA GLU A 199 39.40 19.10 -8.58
C GLU A 199 40.79 18.51 -8.83
N ASN A 200 41.81 19.38 -8.89
CA ASN A 200 43.21 18.98 -9.04
C ASN A 200 43.50 18.07 -10.27
N GLY A 201 42.76 18.23 -11.37
CA GLY A 201 42.93 17.40 -12.58
C GLY A 201 42.23 16.03 -12.51
N CYS A 202 41.47 15.76 -11.45
CA CYS A 202 40.65 14.56 -11.31
C CYS A 202 39.16 14.90 -11.36
N ASP A 203 38.40 14.11 -12.12
CA ASP A 203 36.94 14.11 -12.06
C ASP A 203 36.50 13.30 -10.84
N SER A 204 35.77 13.93 -9.93
CA SER A 204 35.25 13.32 -8.70
C SER A 204 33.75 13.57 -8.54
N CYS A 205 32.98 12.54 -8.17
CA CYS A 205 31.55 12.66 -7.93
C CYS A 205 31.26 12.72 -6.43
N VAL A 206 30.62 13.80 -5.99
CA VAL A 206 30.25 13.99 -4.57
C VAL A 206 29.06 13.12 -4.13
N LEU A 207 28.37 12.46 -5.07
CA LEU A 207 27.17 11.67 -4.79
C LEU A 207 27.45 10.16 -4.70
N CYS A 208 28.32 9.61 -5.56
CA CYS A 208 28.61 8.17 -5.61
C CYS A 208 30.06 7.79 -5.29
N GLY A 209 30.97 8.77 -5.16
CA GLY A 209 32.38 8.50 -4.85
C GLY A 209 33.25 8.13 -6.06
N TYR A 210 32.71 8.16 -7.29
CA TYR A 210 33.48 8.05 -8.53
C TYR A 210 34.69 9.00 -8.51
N SER A 211 35.89 8.50 -8.87
CA SER A 211 37.08 9.34 -9.05
C SER A 211 37.94 8.82 -10.21
N LYS A 212 38.30 9.71 -11.13
CA LYS A 212 39.21 9.42 -12.23
C LYS A 212 40.14 10.62 -12.48
N CYS A 213 41.44 10.39 -12.33
CA CYS A 213 42.47 11.36 -12.65
C CYS A 213 43.03 11.08 -14.05
N ASP A 214 43.11 12.09 -14.91
CA ASP A 214 43.88 11.97 -16.14
C ASP A 214 45.39 12.07 -15.78
N LYS A 215 46.19 11.16 -16.35
CA LYS A 215 47.65 11.10 -16.13
C LYS A 215 48.39 12.25 -16.80
#